data_AF-A0A167MVV5-F1
#
_entry.id   AF-A0A167MVV5-F1
#
_cell.length_a   1.000
_cell.length_b   1.000
_cell.length_c   1.000
_cell.angle_alpha   90.00
_cell.angle_beta   90.00
_cell.angle_gamma   90.00
#
_symmetry.space_group_name_H-M   'P 1'
#
loop_
_entity.id
_entity.type
_entity.pdbx_description
1 polymer ?
#
loop_
_entity_poly.entity_id
_entity_poly.type
_entity_poly.pdbx_seq_one_letter_code
_entity_poly.pdbx_strand_id
1 'polypeptide(L)'
;MQQAQQQLGVGASGANASSNQQRDVHVIRDVWASNFEAEMAYIRELIVDYPYVGMDTEFPGVVARPIGSFKTSSDYHYQTMRCNVDLLKLIQLGITLTDEHGRHPEEAFTWQFNFQFDLNDDMYAPESIDLLSNSGLDFARHQAEGIDPDEFAELFITSGLVANDEVCWVSFHRRVWPYPLPSAFSNTVSSGYDFGYLISTLTSAPLPKYEEDFFHLLGILFPSFYDIKFIWRHVKAAKGGLQDIADELGIMRIGPQHQAGSDSLLTSSVFFKICELYFPEHMNESYRGHLYGLGPQSTPSESTPPAQPAPNPYSMGMGMQQGGYNGVPGLQYGYR
;
A
#
# COMPACT_ATOMS: atom_id res chain seq x y z
N MET A 1 84.49 12.43 23.93
CA MET A 1 84.11 11.46 22.89
C MET A 1 82.90 10.71 23.46
N GLN A 2 81.68 10.79 22.95
CA GLN A 2 81.21 10.88 21.57
C GLN A 2 79.84 11.58 21.57
N GLN A 3 79.59 12.38 20.54
CA GLN A 3 78.35 13.13 20.28
C GLN A 3 77.23 12.22 19.77
N ALA A 4 75.97 12.58 20.02
CA ALA A 4 74.88 12.36 19.08
C ALA A 4 73.79 13.42 19.27
N GLN A 5 73.50 14.12 18.17
CA GLN A 5 72.65 15.29 18.03
C GLN A 5 71.15 14.97 18.09
N GLN A 6 70.39 15.88 18.70
CA GLN A 6 68.95 16.08 18.50
C GLN A 6 68.68 16.55 17.06
N GLN A 7 67.75 15.89 16.38
CA GLN A 7 67.00 16.46 15.26
C GLN A 7 65.51 16.14 15.41
N LEU A 8 64.72 17.19 15.20
CA LEU A 8 63.27 17.29 15.32
C LEU A 8 62.55 16.51 14.22
N GLY A 9 61.67 15.60 14.60
CA GLY A 9 60.65 15.00 13.74
C GLY A 9 59.26 15.37 14.26
N VAL A 10 58.58 16.26 13.55
CA VAL A 10 57.19 16.66 13.80
C VAL A 10 56.28 15.50 13.42
N GLY A 11 55.76 14.77 14.41
CA GLY A 11 54.70 13.79 14.24
C GLY A 11 53.39 14.36 14.76
N ALA A 12 52.57 14.88 13.85
CA ALA A 12 51.21 15.33 14.16
C ALA A 12 50.32 14.12 14.44
N SER A 13 50.06 13.83 15.72
CA SER A 13 49.00 12.93 16.17
C SER A 13 47.68 13.70 16.23
N GLY A 14 46.98 13.73 15.10
CA GLY A 14 45.60 14.20 15.00
C GLY A 14 44.74 13.09 14.41
N ALA A 15 44.33 12.14 15.24
CA ALA A 15 43.34 11.14 14.88
C ALA A 15 41.94 11.76 14.94
N ASN A 16 41.53 12.46 13.87
CA ASN A 16 40.12 12.70 13.60
C ASN A 16 39.58 11.49 12.83
N ALA A 17 39.16 10.47 13.58
CA ALA A 17 38.23 9.48 13.06
C ALA A 17 36.85 10.11 13.04
N SER A 18 36.55 10.84 11.96
CA SER A 18 35.18 11.25 11.65
C SER A 18 34.38 9.97 11.41
N SER A 19 33.52 9.62 12.36
CA SER A 19 32.51 8.58 12.21
C SER A 19 31.45 9.02 11.21
N ASN A 20 31.79 8.97 9.92
CA ASN A 20 30.77 8.88 8.87
C ASN A 20 30.21 7.46 8.95
N GLN A 21 29.19 7.28 9.79
CA GLN A 21 28.26 6.18 9.65
C GLN A 21 27.57 6.38 8.30
N GLN A 22 28.08 5.68 7.29
CA GLN A 22 27.45 5.52 6.01
C GLN A 22 26.11 4.86 6.30
N ARG A 23 25.01 5.61 6.26
CA ARG A 23 23.66 5.04 6.44
C ARG A 23 23.50 4.00 5.33
N ASP A 24 23.30 2.74 5.70
CA ASP A 24 22.94 1.72 4.72
C ASP A 24 21.66 2.18 4.03
N VAL A 25 21.69 2.23 2.69
CA VAL A 25 20.55 2.62 1.86
C VAL A 25 19.56 1.46 1.87
N HIS A 26 18.76 1.38 2.92
CA HIS A 26 17.60 0.50 2.97
C HIS A 26 16.42 1.22 2.31
N VAL A 27 15.99 0.70 1.15
CA VAL A 27 14.82 1.18 0.42
C VAL A 27 13.57 1.22 1.31
N ILE A 28 13.40 0.21 2.16
CA ILE A 28 12.34 0.09 3.16
C ILE A 28 13.00 0.21 4.53
N ARG A 29 12.63 1.24 5.30
CA ARG A 29 13.08 1.44 6.68
C ARG A 29 12.06 0.88 7.66
N ASP A 30 12.47 -0.05 8.49
CA ASP A 30 11.67 -0.50 9.61
C ASP A 30 11.67 0.55 10.72
N VAL A 31 10.47 0.92 11.15
CA VAL A 31 10.22 1.89 12.22
C VAL A 31 9.61 1.15 13.41
N TRP A 32 10.25 1.31 14.54
CA TRP A 32 9.91 0.76 15.86
C TRP A 32 9.90 1.91 16.86
N ALA A 33 9.46 1.67 18.10
CA ALA A 33 9.40 2.72 19.12
C ALA A 33 10.74 3.47 19.30
N SER A 34 11.87 2.76 19.17
CA SER A 34 13.22 3.31 19.39
C SER A 34 13.68 4.33 18.35
N ASN A 35 13.18 4.27 17.11
CA ASN A 35 13.57 5.18 16.03
C ASN A 35 12.38 5.98 15.45
N PHE A 36 11.18 5.83 16.02
CA PHE A 36 9.96 6.44 15.52
C PHE A 36 10.05 7.96 15.37
N GLU A 37 10.49 8.67 16.41
CA GLU A 37 10.64 10.13 16.37
C GLU A 37 11.60 10.60 15.27
N ALA A 38 12.73 9.91 15.12
CA ALA A 38 13.75 10.28 14.15
C ALA A 38 13.27 10.09 12.70
N GLU A 39 12.58 8.99 12.42
CA GLU A 39 12.03 8.74 11.09
C GLU A 39 10.84 9.68 10.79
N MET A 40 9.99 9.98 11.78
CA MET A 40 8.91 10.97 11.60
C MET A 40 9.46 12.37 11.33
N ALA A 41 10.56 12.77 11.98
CA ALA A 41 11.22 14.03 11.68
C ALA A 41 11.70 14.08 10.23
N TYR A 42 12.26 12.97 9.73
CA TYR A 42 12.73 12.88 8.35
C TYR A 42 11.56 12.91 7.34
N ILE A 43 10.47 12.21 7.62
CA ILE A 43 9.26 12.23 6.77
C ILE A 43 8.68 13.66 6.67
N ARG A 44 8.68 14.43 7.77
CA ARG A 44 8.22 15.82 7.79
C ARG A 44 9.03 16.74 6.86
N GLU A 45 10.32 16.49 6.71
CA GLU A 45 11.17 17.24 5.79
C GLU A 45 10.86 16.89 4.33
N LEU A 46 10.55 15.61 4.06
CA LEU A 46 10.35 15.10 2.71
C LEU A 46 8.96 15.36 2.14
N ILE A 47 7.91 15.41 2.97
CA ILE A 47 6.51 15.44 2.49
C ILE A 47 6.19 16.67 1.64
N VAL A 48 6.96 17.75 1.80
CA VAL A 48 6.83 18.99 1.00
C VAL A 48 7.26 18.76 -0.45
N ASP A 49 8.37 18.04 -0.66
CA ASP A 49 8.93 17.77 -1.99
C ASP A 49 8.33 16.50 -2.62
N TYR A 50 7.85 15.57 -1.79
CA TYR A 50 7.33 14.26 -2.18
C TYR A 50 5.89 14.05 -1.66
N PRO A 51 4.90 14.81 -2.16
CA PRO A 51 3.55 14.86 -1.59
C PRO A 51 2.65 13.65 -1.96
N TYR A 52 3.11 12.69 -2.76
CA TYR A 52 2.35 11.48 -3.08
C TYR A 52 2.73 10.34 -2.14
N VAL A 53 1.74 9.85 -1.39
CA VAL A 53 1.91 8.84 -0.35
C VAL A 53 1.20 7.54 -0.74
N GLY A 54 1.96 6.56 -1.23
CA GLY A 54 1.49 5.19 -1.36
C GLY A 54 1.33 4.55 0.02
N MET A 55 0.24 3.85 0.27
CA MET A 55 -0.03 3.25 1.58
C MET A 55 -0.59 1.84 1.50
N ASP A 56 -0.33 1.05 2.54
CA ASP A 56 -0.92 -0.26 2.79
C ASP A 56 -0.84 -0.60 4.29
N THR A 57 -1.73 -1.47 4.79
CA THR A 57 -1.72 -1.90 6.19
C THR A 57 -1.74 -3.41 6.34
N GLU A 58 -1.17 -3.91 7.44
CA GLU A 58 -1.35 -5.28 7.91
C GLU A 58 -2.09 -5.30 9.25
N PHE A 59 -3.09 -6.16 9.35
CA PHE A 59 -3.97 -6.27 10.52
C PHE A 59 -4.46 -7.71 10.66
N PRO A 60 -4.99 -8.11 11.84
CA PRO A 60 -5.25 -9.51 12.16
C PRO A 60 -6.56 -10.04 11.56
N GLY A 61 -6.88 -9.64 10.33
CA GLY A 61 -8.00 -10.15 9.55
C GLY A 61 -9.38 -9.64 9.96
N VAL A 62 -10.36 -10.54 9.91
CA VAL A 62 -11.78 -10.26 10.15
C VAL A 62 -12.33 -11.36 11.05
N VAL A 63 -12.79 -10.99 12.25
CA VAL A 63 -13.29 -11.92 13.28
C VAL A 63 -14.80 -11.82 13.48
N ALA A 64 -15.43 -10.73 13.04
CA ALA A 64 -16.84 -10.45 13.29
C ALA A 64 -17.59 -10.11 12.00
N ARG A 65 -18.90 -10.44 11.98
CA ARG A 65 -19.85 -9.96 10.98
C ARG A 65 -21.04 -9.30 11.67
N PRO A 66 -21.50 -8.13 11.20
CA PRO A 66 -22.61 -7.45 11.80
C PRO A 66 -23.91 -8.22 11.52
N ILE A 67 -24.73 -8.43 12.56
CA ILE A 67 -26.04 -9.07 12.44
C ILE A 67 -27.10 -7.98 12.33
N GLY A 68 -27.91 -8.00 11.27
CA GLY A 68 -29.00 -7.04 11.11
C GLY A 68 -29.50 -6.91 9.69
N SER A 69 -30.36 -5.91 9.48
CA SER A 69 -30.81 -5.46 8.16
C SER A 69 -30.03 -4.21 7.75
N PHE A 70 -29.55 -4.19 6.51
CA PHE A 70 -28.71 -3.12 5.97
C PHE A 70 -29.40 -2.45 4.80
N LYS A 71 -29.20 -1.15 4.62
CA LYS A 71 -29.90 -0.38 3.58
C LYS A 71 -29.37 -0.71 2.19
N THR A 72 -28.07 -0.93 2.08
CA THR A 72 -27.37 -1.21 0.83
C THR A 72 -26.25 -2.22 1.06
N SER A 73 -25.68 -2.76 -0.02
CA SER A 73 -24.45 -3.57 0.07
C SER A 73 -23.27 -2.76 0.59
N SER A 74 -23.21 -1.45 0.30
CA SER A 74 -22.17 -0.54 0.79
C SER A 74 -22.25 -0.39 2.30
N ASP A 75 -23.46 -0.14 2.81
CA ASP A 75 -23.72 -0.03 4.25
C ASP A 75 -23.34 -1.33 4.99
N TYR A 76 -23.66 -2.51 4.42
CA TYR A 76 -23.21 -3.78 4.98
C TYR A 76 -21.67 -3.91 5.02
N HIS A 77 -20.97 -3.54 3.94
CA HIS A 77 -19.51 -3.57 3.89
C HIS A 77 -18.91 -2.59 4.91
N TYR A 78 -19.46 -1.38 5.01
CA TYR A 78 -19.05 -0.38 5.98
C TYR A 78 -19.22 -0.87 7.42
N GLN A 79 -20.39 -1.41 7.77
CA GLN A 79 -20.63 -1.93 9.12
C GLN A 79 -19.74 -3.15 9.43
N THR A 80 -19.39 -3.95 8.42
CA THR A 80 -18.43 -5.05 8.59
C THR A 80 -17.04 -4.52 8.88
N MET A 81 -16.58 -3.53 8.11
CA MET A 81 -15.31 -2.85 8.34
C MET A 81 -15.25 -2.23 9.73
N ARG A 82 -16.22 -1.36 10.04
CA ARG A 82 -16.33 -0.68 11.33
C ARG A 82 -16.25 -1.65 12.51
N CYS A 83 -17.05 -2.71 12.50
CA CYS A 83 -17.06 -3.70 13.57
C CYS A 83 -15.70 -4.37 13.77
N ASN A 84 -14.93 -4.61 12.71
CA ASN A 84 -13.64 -5.29 12.85
C ASN A 84 -12.52 -4.31 13.21
N VAL A 85 -12.49 -3.13 12.60
CA VAL A 85 -11.52 -2.07 12.95
C VAL A 85 -11.67 -1.66 14.41
N ASP A 86 -12.90 -1.52 14.91
CA ASP A 86 -13.14 -1.17 16.33
C ASP A 86 -12.73 -2.28 17.31
N LEU A 87 -12.59 -3.53 16.85
CA LEU A 87 -12.27 -4.70 17.69
C LEU A 87 -10.80 -5.12 17.61
N LEU A 88 -10.13 -4.83 16.50
CA LEU A 88 -8.81 -5.37 16.18
C LEU A 88 -7.77 -4.24 16.16
N LYS A 89 -6.52 -4.57 16.47
CA LYS A 89 -5.42 -3.61 16.43
C LYS A 89 -4.67 -3.68 15.09
N LEU A 90 -4.21 -2.52 14.63
CA LEU A 90 -3.29 -2.40 13.50
C LEU A 90 -1.94 -3.03 13.86
N ILE A 91 -1.31 -3.77 12.95
CA ILE A 91 -0.01 -4.43 13.18
C ILE A 91 1.12 -3.70 12.43
N GLN A 92 0.90 -3.37 11.15
CA GLN A 92 1.84 -2.57 10.37
C GLN A 92 1.13 -1.52 9.53
N LEU A 93 1.81 -0.39 9.34
CA LEU A 93 1.51 0.60 8.30
C LEU A 93 2.75 0.76 7.42
N GLY A 94 2.54 0.70 6.11
CA GLY A 94 3.55 1.04 5.12
C GLY A 94 3.19 2.37 4.49
N ILE A 95 4.15 3.28 4.39
CA ILE A 95 4.03 4.47 3.55
C ILE A 95 5.22 4.58 2.60
N THR A 96 4.96 4.99 1.37
CA THR A 96 5.96 5.29 0.35
C THR A 96 5.78 6.70 -0.18
N LEU A 97 6.82 7.53 -0.08
CA LEU A 97 6.82 8.91 -0.56
C LEU A 97 7.36 9.00 -1.98
N THR A 98 6.67 9.80 -2.78
CA THR A 98 6.98 10.09 -4.18
C THR A 98 6.59 11.52 -4.52
N ASP A 99 7.21 12.09 -5.54
CA ASP A 99 6.73 13.34 -6.12
C ASP A 99 5.63 13.09 -7.15
N GLU A 100 5.13 14.16 -7.76
CA GLU A 100 4.09 14.11 -8.81
C GLU A 100 4.46 13.32 -10.08
N HIS A 101 5.72 12.91 -10.23
CA HIS A 101 6.23 12.12 -11.34
C HIS A 101 6.64 10.70 -10.93
N GLY A 102 6.36 10.30 -9.68
CA GLY A 102 6.72 8.99 -9.17
C GLY A 102 8.21 8.84 -8.87
N ARG A 103 8.94 9.94 -8.71
CA ARG A 103 10.36 9.93 -8.31
C ARG A 103 10.46 9.89 -6.78
N HIS A 104 11.51 9.23 -6.29
CA HIS A 104 11.76 9.03 -4.86
C HIS A 104 12.91 9.93 -4.35
N PRO A 105 12.95 10.24 -3.04
CA PRO A 105 14.15 10.76 -2.40
C PRO A 105 15.32 9.77 -2.43
N GLU A 106 16.55 10.29 -2.39
CA GLU A 106 17.76 9.49 -2.60
C GLU A 106 18.07 8.49 -1.48
N GLU A 107 17.76 8.82 -0.21
CA GLU A 107 18.20 7.98 0.91
C GLU A 107 17.18 6.91 1.33
N ALA A 108 15.93 7.29 1.56
CA ALA A 108 14.85 6.37 1.86
C ALA A 108 13.52 7.01 1.52
N PHE A 109 12.63 6.17 1.01
CA PHE A 109 11.33 6.60 0.49
C PHE A 109 10.20 5.69 0.93
N THR A 110 10.49 4.60 1.64
CA THR A 110 9.47 3.71 2.18
C THR A 110 9.72 3.45 3.66
N TRP A 111 8.69 3.62 4.48
CA TRP A 111 8.71 3.34 5.91
C TRP A 111 7.70 2.26 6.23
N GLN A 112 8.13 1.31 7.06
CA GLN A 112 7.32 0.25 7.61
C GLN A 112 7.20 0.46 9.12
N PHE A 113 6.10 1.05 9.55
CA PHE A 113 5.79 1.24 10.96
C PHE A 113 5.28 -0.07 11.55
N ASN A 114 5.92 -0.52 12.63
CA ASN A 114 5.59 -1.75 13.33
C ASN A 114 4.94 -1.39 14.66
N PHE A 115 3.64 -1.65 14.81
CA PHE A 115 2.87 -1.29 16.00
C PHE A 115 2.96 -2.34 17.10
N GLN A 116 2.72 -1.92 18.33
CA GLN A 116 2.62 -2.83 19.45
C GLN A 116 1.45 -3.81 19.28
N PHE A 117 1.72 -5.10 19.40
CA PHE A 117 0.72 -6.17 19.29
C PHE A 117 1.10 -7.37 20.15
N ASP A 118 0.16 -7.89 20.95
CA ASP A 118 0.36 -9.02 21.86
C ASP A 118 -0.60 -10.17 21.53
N LEU A 119 -0.05 -11.30 21.06
CA LEU A 119 -0.81 -12.51 20.75
C LEU A 119 -1.52 -13.15 21.96
N ASN A 120 -1.19 -12.75 23.20
CA ASN A 120 -1.82 -13.30 24.39
C ASN A 120 -3.06 -12.49 24.83
N ASP A 121 -3.12 -11.22 24.47
CA ASP A 121 -4.17 -10.28 24.92
C ASP A 121 -5.06 -9.80 23.76
N ASP A 122 -4.48 -9.59 22.58
CA ASP A 122 -5.17 -9.02 21.44
C ASP A 122 -6.00 -10.05 20.68
N MET A 123 -7.15 -9.61 20.17
CA MET A 123 -7.99 -10.44 19.30
C MET A 123 -7.40 -10.54 17.89
N TYR A 124 -7.50 -11.73 17.31
CA TYR A 124 -7.05 -11.96 15.93
C TYR A 124 -7.76 -13.15 15.28
N ALA A 125 -7.75 -13.17 13.94
CA ALA A 125 -8.06 -14.36 13.17
C ALA A 125 -6.80 -15.24 13.06
N PRO A 126 -6.80 -16.51 13.53
CA PRO A 126 -5.62 -17.38 13.53
C PRO A 126 -4.95 -17.51 12.17
N GLU A 127 -5.76 -17.64 11.10
CA GLU A 127 -5.25 -17.78 9.73
C GLU A 127 -4.50 -16.54 9.24
N SER A 128 -4.87 -15.36 9.76
CA SER A 128 -4.18 -14.11 9.41
C SER A 128 -2.83 -14.01 10.12
N ILE A 129 -2.76 -14.41 11.40
CA ILE A 129 -1.49 -14.47 12.14
C ILE A 129 -0.54 -15.50 11.54
N ASP A 130 -1.03 -16.67 11.16
CA ASP A 130 -0.22 -17.69 10.49
C ASP A 130 0.38 -17.15 9.19
N LEU A 131 -0.42 -16.47 8.37
CA LEU A 131 0.06 -15.91 7.11
C LEU A 131 1.06 -14.77 7.32
N LEU A 132 0.79 -13.86 8.26
CA LEU A 132 1.70 -12.77 8.59
C LEU A 132 3.02 -13.28 9.16
N SER A 133 2.98 -14.30 10.04
CA SER A 133 4.17 -14.97 10.56
C SER A 133 4.98 -15.61 9.43
N ASN A 134 4.31 -16.31 8.51
CA ASN A 134 4.95 -16.90 7.33
C ASN A 134 5.52 -15.86 6.36
N SER A 135 4.99 -14.63 6.40
CA SER A 135 5.45 -13.48 5.61
C SER A 135 6.60 -12.72 6.29
N GLY A 136 7.01 -13.16 7.49
CA GLY A 136 8.20 -12.68 8.19
C GLY A 136 7.94 -11.67 9.31
N LEU A 137 6.69 -11.51 9.78
CA LEU A 137 6.42 -10.68 10.96
C LEU A 137 6.90 -11.37 12.23
N ASP A 138 7.67 -10.64 13.04
CA ASP A 138 8.15 -11.09 14.35
C ASP A 138 7.24 -10.54 15.45
N PHE A 139 6.21 -11.32 15.81
CA PHE A 139 5.24 -10.92 16.84
C PHE A 139 5.85 -10.75 18.24
N ALA A 140 6.95 -11.45 18.56
CA ALA A 140 7.64 -11.23 19.83
C ALA A 140 8.27 -9.83 19.86
N ARG A 141 8.79 -9.37 18.71
CA ARG A 141 9.31 -8.02 18.57
C ARG A 141 8.21 -6.96 18.54
N HIS A 142 7.08 -7.20 17.88
CA HIS A 142 5.91 -6.32 17.96
C HIS A 142 5.46 -6.11 19.42
N GLN A 143 5.43 -7.17 20.22
CA GLN A 143 5.06 -7.07 21.64
C GLN A 143 6.06 -6.22 22.45
N ALA A 144 7.36 -6.35 22.18
CA ALA A 144 8.44 -5.77 22.99
C ALA A 144 8.88 -4.37 22.54
N GLU A 145 8.86 -4.10 21.23
CA GLU A 145 9.47 -2.91 20.59
C GLU A 145 8.49 -2.14 19.68
N GLY A 146 7.25 -2.60 19.57
CA GLY A 146 6.25 -1.98 18.70
C GLY A 146 5.90 -0.55 19.13
N ILE A 147 5.54 0.27 18.15
CA ILE A 147 5.14 1.66 18.34
C ILE A 147 3.79 1.70 19.08
N ASP A 148 3.70 2.56 20.10
CA ASP A 148 2.43 2.85 20.76
C ASP A 148 1.51 3.63 19.79
N PRO A 149 0.26 3.15 19.56
CA PRO A 149 -0.66 3.82 18.63
C PRO A 149 -0.98 5.27 18.96
N ASP A 150 -1.00 5.67 20.25
CA ASP A 150 -1.29 7.03 20.66
C ASP A 150 -0.08 7.94 20.42
N GLU A 151 1.14 7.48 20.69
CA GLU A 151 2.37 8.20 20.32
C GLU A 151 2.47 8.37 18.79
N PHE A 152 2.09 7.33 18.05
CA PHE A 152 1.99 7.39 16.60
C PHE A 152 1.03 8.49 16.15
N ALA A 153 -0.19 8.50 16.69
CA ALA A 153 -1.21 9.48 16.33
C ALA A 153 -0.74 10.91 16.59
N GLU A 154 -0.11 11.18 17.73
CA GLU A 154 0.40 12.51 18.07
C GLU A 154 1.37 13.05 17.01
N LEU A 155 2.43 12.29 16.69
CA LEU A 155 3.42 12.77 15.74
C LEU A 155 2.92 12.79 14.30
N PHE A 156 2.01 11.87 13.95
CA PHE A 156 1.49 11.74 12.60
C PHE A 156 0.52 12.86 12.25
N ILE A 157 -0.36 13.27 13.17
CA ILE A 157 -1.29 14.38 12.94
C ILE A 157 -0.55 15.69 12.65
N THR A 158 0.54 15.96 13.38
CA THR A 158 1.31 17.20 13.20
C THR A 158 2.43 17.07 12.15
N SER A 159 2.42 16.01 11.35
CA SER A 159 3.50 15.76 10.37
C SER A 159 3.32 16.48 9.04
N GLY A 160 2.09 16.92 8.73
CA GLY A 160 1.71 17.40 7.39
C GLY A 160 1.26 16.30 6.42
N LEU A 161 1.28 15.02 6.82
CA LEU A 161 0.77 13.88 6.02
C LEU A 161 -0.76 13.83 5.92
N VAL A 162 -1.47 14.34 6.93
CA VAL A 162 -2.93 14.34 7.03
C VAL A 162 -3.44 15.75 7.23
N ALA A 163 -4.73 15.97 6.92
CA ALA A 163 -5.38 17.28 6.93
C ALA A 163 -4.60 18.34 6.12
N ASN A 164 -3.97 17.89 5.03
CA ASN A 164 -3.17 18.71 4.13
C ASN A 164 -3.62 18.49 2.68
N ASP A 165 -4.11 19.55 2.04
CA ASP A 165 -4.64 19.52 0.67
C ASP A 165 -3.54 19.29 -0.39
N GLU A 166 -2.27 19.54 -0.05
CA GLU A 166 -1.14 19.32 -0.93
C GLU A 166 -0.75 17.84 -1.03
N VAL A 167 -1.10 17.02 -0.02
CA VAL A 167 -0.73 15.60 0.03
C VAL A 167 -1.78 14.74 -0.67
N CYS A 168 -1.32 13.85 -1.55
CA CYS A 168 -2.16 12.91 -2.28
C CYS A 168 -1.88 11.47 -1.85
N TRP A 169 -2.86 10.83 -1.24
CA TRP A 169 -2.78 9.43 -0.82
C TRP A 169 -3.11 8.47 -1.95
N VAL A 170 -2.40 7.34 -2.01
CA VAL A 170 -2.61 6.29 -3.00
C VAL A 170 -2.75 4.96 -2.25
N SER A 171 -3.91 4.34 -2.38
CA SER A 171 -4.23 3.09 -1.69
C SER A 171 -4.56 1.99 -2.71
N PHE A 172 -4.47 0.74 -2.27
CA PHE A 172 -5.00 -0.39 -3.01
C PHE A 172 -5.82 -1.29 -2.10
N HIS A 173 -7.05 -1.55 -2.51
CA HIS A 173 -7.88 -2.53 -1.84
C HIS A 173 -7.30 -3.94 -1.93
N ARG A 174 -6.90 -4.48 -0.78
CA ARG A 174 -6.49 -5.88 -0.65
C ARG A 174 -7.66 -6.84 -0.81
N ARG A 175 -7.48 -7.91 -1.60
CA ARG A 175 -8.41 -9.04 -1.54
C ARG A 175 -8.02 -9.90 -0.34
N VAL A 176 -8.73 -9.79 0.78
CA VAL A 176 -8.44 -10.61 1.95
C VAL A 176 -8.84 -12.06 1.70
N TRP A 177 -7.83 -12.92 1.77
CA TRP A 177 -7.76 -14.38 1.83
C TRP A 177 -8.44 -15.23 0.72
N PRO A 178 -7.73 -16.27 0.22
CA PRO A 178 -8.25 -17.18 -0.80
C PRO A 178 -9.31 -18.17 -0.26
N TYR A 179 -9.59 -18.18 1.05
CA TYR A 179 -10.46 -19.17 1.65
C TYR A 179 -11.94 -18.75 1.58
N PRO A 180 -12.80 -19.53 0.92
CA PRO A 180 -14.23 -19.36 1.08
C PRO A 180 -14.59 -19.75 2.52
N LEU A 181 -14.95 -18.76 3.34
CA LEU A 181 -15.82 -19.05 4.48
C LEU A 181 -17.09 -19.73 3.92
N PRO A 182 -17.65 -20.74 4.61
CA PRO A 182 -18.68 -21.64 4.06
C PRO A 182 -20.07 -21.00 3.81
N SER A 183 -20.15 -19.68 3.62
CA SER A 183 -21.32 -19.01 3.07
C SER A 183 -20.89 -18.02 1.98
N ALA A 184 -21.34 -18.27 0.76
CA ALA A 184 -21.01 -17.55 -0.46
C ALA A 184 -21.61 -16.12 -0.48
N PHE A 185 -21.09 -15.22 0.35
CA PHE A 185 -21.45 -13.79 0.35
C PHE A 185 -20.20 -12.92 0.58
N SER A 186 -19.77 -12.24 -0.49
CA SER A 186 -18.73 -11.21 -0.61
C SER A 186 -17.48 -11.36 0.29
N ASN A 187 -16.47 -12.11 -0.19
CA ASN A 187 -15.10 -12.11 0.37
C ASN A 187 -14.30 -10.87 -0.09
N THR A 188 -14.93 -9.69 -0.13
CA THR A 188 -14.34 -8.46 -0.65
C THR A 188 -14.28 -7.44 0.48
N VAL A 189 -13.12 -7.36 1.13
CA VAL A 189 -12.80 -6.43 2.22
C VAL A 189 -12.30 -5.12 1.59
N SER A 190 -13.05 -4.02 1.77
CA SER A 190 -12.77 -2.70 1.16
C SER A 190 -11.35 -2.16 1.47
N SER A 191 -10.77 -1.34 0.58
CA SER A 191 -9.67 -0.39 0.89
C SER A 191 -10.04 0.57 2.02
N GLY A 192 -11.33 0.66 2.34
CA GLY A 192 -11.79 1.28 3.56
C GLY A 192 -11.15 0.73 4.83
N TYR A 193 -10.62 -0.51 4.84
CA TYR A 193 -9.92 -1.01 6.03
C TYR A 193 -8.63 -0.24 6.30
N ASP A 194 -7.80 0.02 5.28
CA ASP A 194 -6.53 0.74 5.46
C ASP A 194 -6.79 2.15 6.02
N PHE A 195 -7.72 2.89 5.39
CA PHE A 195 -8.15 4.20 5.91
C PHE A 195 -8.89 4.08 7.23
N GLY A 196 -9.66 3.02 7.44
CA GLY A 196 -10.40 2.77 8.67
C GLY A 196 -9.48 2.62 9.87
N TYR A 197 -8.43 1.80 9.74
CA TYR A 197 -7.41 1.67 10.77
C TYR A 197 -6.68 2.98 11.00
N LEU A 198 -6.26 3.69 9.95
CA LEU A 198 -5.63 5.01 10.12
C LEU A 198 -6.55 5.99 10.85
N ILE A 199 -7.81 6.13 10.43
CA ILE A 199 -8.76 7.03 11.09
C ILE A 199 -8.98 6.61 12.55
N SER A 200 -9.17 5.32 12.82
CA SER A 200 -9.36 4.82 14.18
C SER A 200 -8.15 5.09 15.06
N THR A 201 -6.93 4.86 14.55
CA THR A 201 -5.68 5.13 15.27
C THR A 201 -5.48 6.62 15.49
N LEU A 202 -5.65 7.46 14.46
CA LEU A 202 -5.42 8.90 14.56
C LEU A 202 -6.45 9.61 15.45
N THR A 203 -7.67 9.09 15.54
CA THR A 203 -8.70 9.69 16.40
C THR A 203 -8.74 9.10 17.81
N SER A 204 -8.01 8.01 18.05
CA SER A 204 -8.10 7.17 19.25
C SER A 204 -9.57 6.91 19.65
N ALA A 205 -10.45 6.74 18.65
CA ALA A 205 -11.89 6.65 18.82
C ALA A 205 -12.49 5.60 17.89
N PRO A 206 -13.62 4.98 18.27
CA PRO A 206 -14.35 4.08 17.38
C PRO A 206 -14.75 4.79 16.09
N LEU A 207 -14.75 4.04 14.98
CA LEU A 207 -15.18 4.56 13.70
C LEU A 207 -16.65 5.05 13.77
N PRO A 208 -17.00 6.09 12.97
CA PRO A 208 -18.34 6.65 12.97
C PRO A 208 -19.45 5.61 12.80
N LYS A 209 -20.66 5.92 13.27
CA LYS A 209 -21.76 4.94 13.18
C LYS A 209 -22.28 4.76 11.75
N TYR A 210 -22.29 5.84 11.00
CA TYR A 210 -22.87 5.92 9.67
C TYR A 210 -21.78 6.13 8.62
N GLU A 211 -21.95 5.49 7.46
CA GLU A 211 -21.00 5.56 6.34
C GLU A 211 -20.74 7.02 5.90
N GLU A 212 -21.78 7.85 5.89
CA GLU A 212 -21.68 9.27 5.54
C GLU A 212 -20.75 10.07 6.47
N ASP A 213 -20.80 9.81 7.78
CA ASP A 213 -19.96 10.46 8.77
C ASP A 213 -18.49 10.00 8.63
N PHE A 214 -18.28 8.73 8.25
CA PHE A 214 -16.95 8.22 7.93
C PHE A 214 -16.36 8.91 6.72
N PHE A 215 -17.11 9.06 5.62
CA PHE A 215 -16.61 9.77 4.45
C PHE A 215 -16.36 11.26 4.73
N HIS A 216 -17.15 11.88 5.60
CA HIS A 216 -16.88 13.25 6.05
C HIS A 216 -15.55 13.35 6.80
N LEU A 217 -15.29 12.45 7.76
CA LEU A 217 -14.04 12.42 8.50
C LEU A 217 -12.84 12.04 7.61
N LEU A 218 -13.03 11.09 6.69
CA LEU A 218 -12.06 10.72 5.67
C LEU A 218 -11.67 11.94 4.83
N GLY A 219 -12.63 12.74 4.37
CA GLY A 219 -12.36 13.94 3.59
C GLY A 219 -11.65 15.06 4.36
N ILE A 220 -11.79 15.09 5.69
CA ILE A 220 -11.03 16.03 6.54
C ILE A 220 -9.58 15.58 6.70
N LEU A 221 -9.35 14.30 7.00
CA LEU A 221 -8.01 13.78 7.26
C LEU A 221 -7.22 13.49 5.98
N PHE A 222 -7.90 13.09 4.91
CA PHE A 222 -7.34 12.68 3.63
C PHE A 222 -8.11 13.40 2.50
N PRO A 223 -7.89 14.72 2.32
CA PRO A 223 -8.65 15.52 1.35
C PRO A 223 -8.42 15.07 -0.09
N SER A 224 -7.26 14.46 -0.37
CA SER A 224 -6.92 13.92 -1.67
C SER A 224 -6.43 12.48 -1.58
N PHE A 225 -7.14 11.58 -2.25
CA PHE A 225 -6.70 10.20 -2.40
C PHE A 225 -7.19 9.52 -3.69
N TYR A 226 -6.47 8.48 -4.11
CA TYR A 226 -6.82 7.57 -5.18
C TYR A 226 -6.83 6.12 -4.70
N ASP A 227 -7.80 5.34 -5.19
CA ASP A 227 -7.84 3.88 -5.02
C ASP A 227 -7.51 3.22 -6.37
N ILE A 228 -6.37 2.54 -6.42
CA ILE A 228 -5.89 1.87 -7.63
C ILE A 228 -6.89 0.81 -8.11
N LYS A 229 -7.55 0.08 -7.21
CA LYS A 229 -8.52 -0.95 -7.60
C LYS A 229 -9.77 -0.32 -8.22
N PHE A 230 -10.20 0.84 -7.72
CA PHE A 230 -11.26 1.61 -8.35
C PHE A 230 -10.87 2.03 -9.77
N ILE A 231 -9.67 2.61 -9.94
CA ILE A 231 -9.16 3.04 -11.25
C ILE A 231 -9.03 1.85 -12.21
N TRP A 232 -8.36 0.77 -11.79
CA TRP A 232 -8.06 -0.40 -12.61
C TRP A 232 -9.33 -1.06 -13.17
N ARG A 233 -10.39 -1.13 -12.36
CA ARG A 233 -11.68 -1.68 -12.79
C ARG A 233 -12.36 -0.85 -13.88
N HIS A 234 -12.15 0.46 -13.91
CA HIS A 234 -12.70 1.31 -14.96
C HIS A 234 -11.84 1.30 -16.22
N VAL A 235 -10.52 1.28 -16.07
CA VAL A 235 -9.56 1.35 -17.18
C VAL A 235 -9.48 0.03 -17.97
N LYS A 236 -9.46 -1.11 -17.28
CA LYS A 236 -9.22 -2.44 -17.87
C LYS A 236 -10.38 -3.42 -17.73
N ALA A 237 -11.40 -3.09 -16.93
CA ALA A 237 -12.47 -4.02 -16.55
C ALA A 237 -11.98 -5.37 -15.97
N ALA A 238 -10.72 -5.43 -15.53
CA ALA A 238 -10.07 -6.63 -15.04
C ALA A 238 -10.22 -6.78 -13.51
N LYS A 239 -10.19 -8.03 -13.06
CA LYS A 239 -10.17 -8.39 -11.63
C LYS A 239 -8.77 -8.89 -11.28
N GLY A 240 -8.25 -8.47 -10.14
CA GLY A 240 -6.95 -8.92 -9.63
C GLY A 240 -6.68 -8.33 -8.24
N GLY A 241 -5.75 -8.95 -7.51
CA GLY A 241 -5.06 -8.34 -6.38
C GLY A 241 -3.91 -7.44 -6.86
N LEU A 242 -3.20 -6.82 -5.90
CA LEU A 242 -2.12 -5.89 -6.21
C LEU A 242 -0.99 -6.57 -7.00
N GLN A 243 -0.63 -7.79 -6.58
CA GLN A 243 0.40 -8.57 -7.24
C GLN A 243 0.03 -8.91 -8.69
N ASP A 244 -1.21 -9.31 -8.94
CA ASP A 244 -1.67 -9.64 -10.30
C ASP A 244 -1.55 -8.43 -11.24
N ILE A 245 -1.86 -7.23 -10.73
CA ILE A 245 -1.76 -5.97 -11.49
C ILE A 245 -0.29 -5.61 -11.72
N ALA A 246 0.56 -5.74 -10.69
CA ALA A 246 1.99 -5.51 -10.82
C ALA A 246 2.64 -6.43 -11.87
N ASP A 247 2.30 -7.72 -11.86
CA ASP A 247 2.78 -8.70 -12.83
C ASP A 247 2.33 -8.36 -14.25
N GLU A 248 1.06 -7.93 -14.43
CA GLU A 248 0.55 -7.49 -15.74
C GLU A 248 1.26 -6.22 -16.26
N LEU A 249 1.61 -5.30 -15.36
CA LEU A 249 2.32 -4.07 -15.68
C LEU A 249 3.84 -4.26 -15.78
N GLY A 250 4.37 -5.46 -15.51
CA GLY A 250 5.80 -5.77 -15.55
C GLY A 250 6.60 -5.11 -14.43
N ILE A 251 5.96 -4.83 -13.28
CA ILE A 251 6.59 -4.20 -12.12
C ILE A 251 7.11 -5.27 -11.18
N MET A 252 8.40 -5.20 -10.85
CA MET A 252 9.00 -6.12 -9.88
C MET A 252 8.82 -5.60 -8.45
N ARG A 253 8.36 -6.47 -7.56
CA ARG A 253 8.27 -6.20 -6.12
C ARG A 253 9.66 -6.05 -5.50
N ILE A 254 9.77 -5.08 -4.59
CA ILE A 254 10.92 -4.91 -3.70
C ILE A 254 10.45 -5.15 -2.27
N GLY A 255 11.14 -6.03 -1.54
CA GLY A 255 10.76 -6.45 -0.19
C GLY A 255 9.83 -7.66 -0.14
N PRO A 256 9.50 -8.14 1.07
CA PRO A 256 8.65 -9.31 1.29
C PRO A 256 7.18 -9.01 0.96
N GLN A 257 6.52 -9.93 0.24
CA GLN A 257 5.08 -9.86 0.03
C GLN A 257 4.34 -10.02 1.37
N HIS A 258 3.21 -9.33 1.55
CA HIS A 258 2.45 -9.34 2.80
C HIS A 258 3.18 -8.72 3.98
N GLN A 259 3.94 -7.65 3.69
CA GLN A 259 4.36 -6.66 4.67
C GLN A 259 4.05 -5.28 4.13
N ALA A 260 3.56 -4.41 5.00
CA ALA A 260 2.99 -3.14 4.61
C ALA A 260 3.99 -2.24 3.87
N GLY A 261 5.28 -2.26 4.24
CA GLY A 261 6.32 -1.49 3.55
C GLY A 261 6.49 -1.91 2.08
N SER A 262 6.61 -3.22 1.82
CA SER A 262 6.75 -3.71 0.43
C SER A 262 5.48 -3.46 -0.38
N ASP A 263 4.31 -3.64 0.22
CA ASP A 263 3.03 -3.47 -0.45
C ASP A 263 2.68 -2.00 -0.72
N SER A 264 3.04 -1.07 0.16
CA SER A 264 2.90 0.37 -0.09
C SER A 264 3.81 0.86 -1.22
N LEU A 265 5.04 0.32 -1.31
CA LEU A 265 5.95 0.60 -2.42
C LEU A 265 5.43 0.06 -3.75
N LEU A 266 4.90 -1.17 -3.74
CA LEU A 266 4.29 -1.75 -4.93
C LEU A 266 3.04 -0.97 -5.35
N THR A 267 2.24 -0.52 -4.38
CA THR A 267 1.06 0.33 -4.58
C THR A 267 1.45 1.63 -5.30
N SER A 268 2.46 2.36 -4.80
CA SER A 268 2.96 3.57 -5.45
C SER A 268 3.43 3.29 -6.89
N SER A 269 4.26 2.25 -7.07
CA SER A 269 4.82 1.87 -8.37
C SER A 269 3.72 1.54 -9.40
N VAL A 270 2.70 0.79 -8.98
CA VAL A 270 1.54 0.44 -9.82
C VAL A 270 0.75 1.69 -10.20
N PHE A 271 0.51 2.61 -9.27
CA PHE A 271 -0.24 3.83 -9.54
C PHE A 271 0.44 4.68 -10.62
N PHE A 272 1.72 5.00 -10.46
CA PHE A 272 2.43 5.83 -11.45
C PHE A 272 2.55 5.12 -12.80
N LYS A 273 2.66 3.79 -12.82
CA LYS A 273 2.64 3.05 -14.08
C LYS A 273 1.28 3.09 -14.77
N ILE A 274 0.19 3.07 -14.01
CA ILE A 274 -1.16 3.29 -14.55
C ILE A 274 -1.29 4.71 -15.11
N CYS A 275 -0.82 5.72 -14.37
CA CYS A 275 -0.81 7.11 -14.85
C CYS A 275 -0.04 7.24 -16.17
N GLU A 276 1.18 6.69 -16.25
CA GLU A 276 2.00 6.70 -17.47
C GLU A 276 1.28 6.08 -18.67
N LEU A 277 0.63 4.92 -18.50
CA LEU A 277 0.07 4.14 -19.60
C LEU A 277 -1.31 4.62 -20.05
N TYR A 278 -2.16 5.09 -19.12
CA TYR A 278 -3.57 5.36 -19.36
C TYR A 278 -3.96 6.83 -19.22
N PHE A 279 -3.13 7.63 -18.56
CA PHE A 279 -3.36 9.05 -18.27
C PHE A 279 -2.11 9.91 -18.60
N PRO A 280 -1.61 9.87 -19.85
CA PRO A 280 -0.30 10.42 -20.21
C PRO A 280 -0.18 11.95 -20.10
N GLU A 281 -1.30 12.68 -20.09
CA GLU A 281 -1.30 14.14 -19.93
C GLU A 281 -1.39 14.53 -18.46
N HIS A 282 -2.36 13.98 -17.74
CA HIS A 282 -2.59 14.21 -16.31
C HIS A 282 -3.55 13.14 -15.77
N MET A 283 -3.40 12.80 -14.50
CA MET A 283 -4.33 11.92 -13.80
C MET A 283 -5.75 12.53 -13.83
N ASN A 284 -6.75 11.72 -14.16
CA ASN A 284 -8.12 12.22 -14.23
C ASN A 284 -8.69 12.39 -12.81
N GLU A 285 -8.95 13.65 -12.46
CA GLU A 285 -9.48 14.09 -11.16
C GLU A 285 -10.83 13.45 -10.79
N SER A 286 -11.61 12.96 -11.76
CA SER A 286 -12.87 12.27 -11.49
C SER A 286 -12.71 10.93 -10.76
N TYR A 287 -11.49 10.36 -10.71
CA TYR A 287 -11.18 9.18 -9.89
C TYR A 287 -10.78 9.53 -8.46
N ARG A 288 -10.52 10.81 -8.14
CA ARG A 288 -10.10 11.24 -6.80
C ARG A 288 -11.24 11.06 -5.81
N GLY A 289 -10.93 10.65 -4.58
CA GLY A 289 -11.90 10.57 -3.49
C GLY A 289 -12.84 9.35 -3.53
N HIS A 290 -12.59 8.38 -4.40
CA HIS A 290 -13.43 7.18 -4.54
C HIS A 290 -12.76 5.96 -3.93
N LEU A 291 -13.44 5.28 -2.99
CA LEU A 291 -13.00 4.02 -2.42
C LEU A 291 -13.70 2.84 -3.08
N TYR A 292 -12.95 1.80 -3.45
CA TYR A 292 -13.55 0.62 -4.02
C TYR A 292 -14.37 -0.17 -2.98
N GLY A 293 -15.68 -0.25 -3.23
CA GLY A 293 -16.63 -1.06 -2.45
C GLY A 293 -17.35 -0.31 -1.32
N LEU A 294 -17.09 1.00 -1.16
CA LEU A 294 -17.75 1.89 -0.21
C LEU A 294 -18.19 3.19 -0.90
N GLY A 295 -19.15 3.89 -0.29
CA GLY A 295 -19.64 5.19 -0.72
C GLY A 295 -20.66 5.15 -1.87
N PRO A 296 -21.17 6.33 -2.27
CA PRO A 296 -22.02 6.43 -3.44
C PRO A 296 -21.23 5.97 -4.67
N GLN A 297 -21.77 5.01 -5.42
CA GLN A 297 -21.17 4.59 -6.69
C GLN A 297 -21.36 5.69 -7.73
N SER A 298 -20.59 6.77 -7.63
CA SER A 298 -20.38 7.68 -8.74
C SER A 298 -19.52 6.95 -9.77
N THR A 299 -20.12 6.65 -10.92
CA THR A 299 -19.32 6.46 -12.13
C THR A 299 -18.60 7.78 -12.38
N PRO A 300 -17.27 7.79 -12.57
CA PRO A 300 -16.58 8.98 -13.05
C PRO A 300 -17.32 9.47 -14.29
N SER A 301 -17.65 10.77 -14.35
CA SER A 301 -18.36 11.33 -15.51
C SER A 301 -17.58 10.96 -16.77
N GLU A 302 -18.21 10.25 -17.70
CA GLU A 302 -17.57 9.78 -18.95
C GLU A 302 -16.90 10.95 -19.67
N SER A 303 -15.59 11.08 -19.50
CA SER A 303 -14.75 11.95 -20.32
C SER A 303 -13.62 11.09 -20.86
N THR A 304 -13.88 10.53 -22.05
CA THR A 304 -12.97 9.78 -22.92
C THR A 304 -12.37 8.51 -22.28
N PRO A 305 -12.61 7.30 -22.83
CA PRO A 305 -11.93 6.12 -22.33
C PRO A 305 -10.41 6.36 -22.36
N PRO A 306 -9.69 6.01 -21.27
CA PRO A 306 -8.25 6.16 -21.22
C PRO A 306 -7.63 5.49 -22.44
N ALA A 307 -6.59 6.10 -23.02
CA ALA A 307 -5.94 5.55 -24.19
C ALA A 307 -5.55 4.09 -23.90
N GLN A 308 -6.06 3.14 -24.71
CA GLN A 308 -5.62 1.77 -24.58
C GLN A 308 -4.15 1.71 -25.01
N PRO A 309 -3.23 1.22 -24.16
CA PRO A 309 -1.85 1.01 -24.57
C PRO A 309 -1.84 0.03 -25.75
N ALA A 310 -0.96 0.27 -26.71
CA ALA A 310 -0.81 -0.60 -27.86
C ALA A 310 -0.57 -2.05 -27.41
N PRO A 311 -1.18 -3.06 -28.05
CA PRO A 311 -1.04 -4.44 -27.64
C PRO A 311 0.43 -4.86 -27.63
N ASN A 312 0.86 -5.47 -26.53
CA ASN A 312 2.21 -5.98 -26.37
C ASN A 312 2.48 -7.08 -27.43
N PRO A 313 3.48 -6.93 -28.32
CA PRO A 313 3.72 -7.90 -29.40
C PRO A 313 4.18 -9.28 -28.89
N TYR A 314 4.44 -9.43 -27.59
CA TYR A 314 4.90 -10.69 -26.98
C TYR A 314 3.78 -11.53 -26.35
N SER A 315 2.50 -11.12 -26.41
CA SER A 315 1.38 -11.89 -25.83
C SER A 315 0.67 -12.87 -26.78
N MET A 316 1.36 -13.43 -27.78
CA MET A 316 0.81 -14.53 -28.60
C MET A 316 1.12 -15.88 -27.94
N GLY A 317 0.36 -16.21 -26.89
CA GLY A 317 0.23 -17.56 -26.36
C GLY A 317 -0.78 -18.36 -27.19
N MET A 318 -0.41 -19.59 -27.56
CA MET A 318 -1.14 -20.53 -28.41
C MET A 318 -2.67 -20.59 -28.17
N GLY A 319 -3.43 -20.04 -29.11
CA GLY A 319 -4.85 -20.37 -29.26
C GLY A 319 -5.00 -21.64 -30.10
N MET A 320 -5.39 -22.75 -29.46
CA MET A 320 -5.92 -23.92 -30.17
C MET A 320 -7.16 -23.51 -30.97
N GLN A 321 -7.05 -23.60 -32.29
CA GLN A 321 -8.15 -23.33 -33.20
C GLN A 321 -9.01 -24.61 -33.33
N GLN A 322 -10.15 -24.65 -32.64
CA GLN A 322 -11.23 -25.58 -32.96
C GLN A 322 -12.17 -24.93 -33.98
N GLY A 323 -12.46 -25.67 -35.06
CA GLY A 323 -13.71 -25.56 -35.80
C GLY A 323 -13.57 -25.16 -37.26
N GLY A 324 -14.06 -26.02 -38.16
CA GLY A 324 -14.52 -25.58 -39.49
C GLY A 324 -14.25 -26.54 -40.64
N TYR A 325 -14.96 -27.67 -40.70
CA TYR A 325 -15.22 -28.36 -41.97
C TYR A 325 -15.96 -27.38 -42.91
N ASN A 326 -15.38 -27.10 -44.09
CA ASN A 326 -16.08 -26.99 -45.37
C ASN A 326 -15.13 -26.52 -46.49
N GLY A 327 -15.17 -27.22 -47.64
CA GLY A 327 -14.71 -26.68 -48.92
C GLY A 327 -13.50 -27.37 -49.54
N VAL A 328 -13.72 -28.55 -50.13
CA VAL A 328 -12.80 -29.12 -51.14
C VAL A 328 -13.22 -28.57 -52.51
N PRO A 329 -12.26 -28.09 -53.32
CA PRO A 329 -12.20 -28.59 -54.68
C PRO A 329 -10.78 -28.99 -55.11
N GLY A 330 -10.72 -30.25 -55.54
CA GLY A 330 -9.77 -30.92 -56.45
C GLY A 330 -8.42 -30.29 -56.78
N LEU A 331 -7.37 -31.10 -56.58
CA LEU A 331 -6.31 -31.26 -57.56
C LEU A 331 -5.89 -32.74 -57.67
N GLN A 332 -5.75 -33.14 -58.92
CA GLN A 332 -5.61 -34.48 -59.47
C GLN A 332 -4.17 -35.01 -59.43
N TYR A 333 -4.08 -36.35 -59.30
CA TYR A 333 -3.15 -37.31 -59.90
C TYR A 333 -1.62 -37.12 -59.87
N GLY A 334 -0.93 -38.20 -59.45
CA GLY A 334 0.43 -38.49 -59.90
C GLY A 334 1.10 -39.70 -59.22
N TYR A 335 0.94 -40.89 -59.84
CA TYR A 335 1.84 -42.07 -59.91
C TYR A 335 3.14 -42.02 -59.06
N ARG A 336 3.50 -43.03 -58.25
CA ARG A 336 3.59 -44.47 -58.51
C ARG A 336 3.73 -45.21 -57.17
#